data_AF-A0A9E7B5Q3-F1
#
_entry.id   AF-A0A9E7B5Q3-F1
#
_cell.length_a   1.000
_cell.length_b   1.000
_cell.length_c   1.000
_cell.angle_alpha   90.00
_cell.angle_beta   90.00
_cell.angle_gamma   90.00
#
_symmetry.space_group_name_H-M   'P 1'
#
loop_
_entity.id
_entity.type
_entity.pdbx_description
1 polymer ?
#
loop_
_entity_poly.entity_id
_entity_poly.type
_entity_poly.pdbx_seq_one_letter_code
_entity_poly.pdbx_strand_id
1 'polypeptide(L)' 'MAKKEIKETTGFALGKENYKLMAIGFAIIVIGFILMAGGKSDDPNVFNPDIFSFRRITLAPMILL' A
#
# COMPACT_ATOMS: atom_id res chain seq x y z
N MET A 1 48.25 3.09 -17.36
CA MET A 1 47.07 2.87 -16.48
C MET A 1 45.89 3.61 -17.08
N ALA A 2 44.94 2.92 -17.70
CA ALA A 2 43.75 3.55 -18.26
C ALA A 2 42.76 3.86 -17.13
N LYS A 3 42.47 5.14 -16.93
CA LYS A 3 41.48 5.63 -15.98
C LYS A 3 40.10 5.22 -16.51
N LYS A 4 39.46 4.22 -15.90
CA LYS A 4 38.09 3.82 -16.21
C LYS A 4 37.17 4.93 -15.70
N GLU A 5 36.71 5.80 -16.60
CA GLU A 5 35.68 6.79 -16.26
C GLU A 5 34.40 6.04 -15.89
N ILE A 6 34.06 6.06 -14.60
CA ILE A 6 32.77 5.59 -14.12
C ILE A 6 31.77 6.64 -14.58
N LYS A 7 31.06 6.35 -15.68
CA LYS A 7 29.91 7.13 -16.10
C LYS A 7 28.86 6.98 -15.00
N GLU A 8 28.75 7.99 -14.13
CA GLU A 8 27.61 8.18 -13.24
C GLU A 8 26.36 8.32 -14.12
N THR A 9 25.72 7.21 -14.44
CA THR A 9 24.41 7.21 -15.07
C THR A 9 23.41 7.57 -13.99
N THR A 10 23.27 8.86 -13.73
CA THR A 10 22.10 9.45 -13.08
C THR A 10 20.90 9.30 -14.02
N GLY A 11 20.57 8.05 -14.36
CA GLY A 11 19.38 7.70 -15.09
C GLY A 11 18.17 8.11 -14.26
N PHE A 12 17.26 8.85 -14.88
CA PHE A 12 16.04 9.32 -14.23
C PHE A 12 15.33 8.14 -13.54
N ALA A 13 15.23 8.19 -12.22
CA ALA A 13 14.75 7.08 -11.40
C ALA A 13 13.25 6.74 -11.63
N LEU A 14 12.51 7.63 -12.29
CA LEU A 14 11.09 7.47 -12.60
C LEU A 14 10.89 7.18 -14.09
N GLY A 15 11.57 6.15 -14.59
CA GLY A 15 11.27 5.59 -15.91
C GLY A 15 9.82 5.09 -16.00
N LYS A 16 9.34 4.88 -17.24
CA LYS A 16 7.96 4.42 -17.50
C LYS A 16 7.58 3.15 -16.73
N GLU A 17 8.53 2.25 -16.53
CA GLU A 17 8.34 1.01 -15.78
C GLU A 17 8.19 1.27 -14.28
N ASN A 18 9.06 2.10 -13.71
CA ASN A 18 9.01 2.50 -12.30
C ASN A 18 7.69 3.24 -11.97
N TYR A 19 7.17 4.04 -12.90
CA TYR A 19 5.88 4.68 -12.74
C TYR A 19 4.71 3.68 -12.68
N LYS A 20 4.76 2.58 -13.45
CA LYS A 20 3.76 1.50 -13.35
C LYS A 20 3.86 0.81 -11.99
N LEU A 21 5.06 0.53 -11.50
CA LEU A 21 5.27 -0.08 -10.18
C LEU A 21 4.71 0.81 -9.06
N MET A 22 4.93 2.13 -9.15
CA MET A 22 4.34 3.08 -8.21
C MET A 22 2.82 3.09 -8.26
N ALA A 23 2.22 3.07 -9.46
CA ALA A 23 0.77 3.02 -9.60
C ALA A 23 0.16 1.73 -9.03
N ILE A 24 0.84 0.59 -9.21
CA ILE A 24 0.43 -0.69 -8.62
C ILE A 24 0.52 -0.61 -7.08
N GLY A 25 1.62 -0.10 -6.54
CA GLY A 25 1.78 0.09 -5.09
C GLY A 25 0.70 1.00 -4.51
N PHE A 26 0.38 2.09 -5.21
CA PHE A 26 -0.71 2.99 -4.81
C PHE A 26 -2.06 2.28 -4.81
N ALA A 27 -2.36 1.46 -5.83
CA ALA A 27 -3.60 0.69 -5.87
C ALA A 27 -3.70 -0.31 -4.70
N ILE A 28 -2.61 -0.99 -4.33
CA ILE A 28 -2.56 -1.91 -3.19
C ILE A 28 -2.88 -1.17 -1.88
N ILE A 29 -2.27 0.01 -1.67
CA ILE A 29 -2.54 0.85 -0.49
C ILE A 29 -4.03 1.23 -0.42
N VAL A 30 -4.60 1.69 -1.53
CA VAL A 30 -6.02 2.05 -1.61
C VAL A 30 -6.91 0.86 -1.28
N ILE A 31 -6.62 -0.32 -1.81
CA ILE A 31 -7.35 -1.56 -1.52
C ILE A 31 -7.26 -1.92 -0.03
N GLY A 32 -6.06 -1.83 0.56
CA GLY A 32 -5.87 -2.10 1.99
C GLY A 32 -6.73 -1.19 2.87
N PHE A 33 -6.81 0.11 2.56
CA PHE A 33 -7.70 1.04 3.27
C PHE A 33 -9.19 0.73 3.07
N ILE A 34 -9.60 0.35 1.85
CA ILE A 34 -10.99 -0.06 1.58
C ILE A 34 -11.36 -1.30 2.42
N LEU A 35 -10.45 -2.26 2.57
CA LEU A 35 -10.68 -3.46 3.39
C LEU A 35 -10.82 -3.14 4.88
N MET A 36 -10.15 -2.08 5.36
CA MET A 36 -10.31 -1.58 6.73
C MET A 36 -11.64 -0.83 6.94
N ALA A 37 -12.25 -0.30 5.88
CA ALA A 37 -13.47 0.50 5.99
C ALA A 37 -14.69 -0.30 6.52
N GLY A 38 -15.58 0.40 7.25
CA GLY A 38 -16.82 -0.12 7.81
C GLY A 38 -16.71 -0.66 9.24
N GLY A 39 -17.75 -1.35 9.73
CA GLY A 39 -17.82 -1.86 11.11
C GLY A 39 -18.17 -0.80 12.13
N LYS A 40 -18.45 0.42 11.68
CA LYS A 40 -19.08 1.44 12.51
C LYS A 40 -20.42 0.89 13.01
N SER A 41 -20.71 1.06 14.28
CA SER A 41 -22.08 0.89 14.76
C SER A 41 -22.94 2.04 14.25
N ASP A 42 -24.18 1.72 13.84
CA ASP A 42 -25.18 2.72 13.51
C ASP A 42 -25.72 3.43 14.78
N ASP A 43 -25.73 2.71 15.91
CA ASP A 43 -26.05 3.26 17.23
C ASP A 43 -24.78 3.27 18.12
N PRO A 44 -24.31 4.42 18.62
CA PRO A 44 -23.12 4.52 19.47
C PRO A 44 -23.25 3.76 20.81
N ASN A 45 -24.47 3.38 21.22
CA ASN A 45 -24.71 2.61 22.45
C ASN A 45 -24.65 1.09 22.22
N VAL A 46 -24.56 0.64 20.97
CA VAL A 46 -24.53 -0.78 20.60
C VAL A 46 -23.17 -1.12 20.04
N PHE A 47 -22.49 -2.10 20.63
CA PHE A 47 -21.21 -2.58 20.13
C PHE A 47 -21.39 -3.47 18.90
N ASN A 48 -20.77 -3.11 17.76
CA ASN A 48 -20.75 -3.95 16.56
C ASN A 48 -19.50 -4.88 16.57
N PRO A 49 -19.65 -6.20 16.72
CA PRO A 49 -18.52 -7.13 16.74
C PRO A 49 -17.79 -7.23 15.38
N ASP A 50 -18.38 -6.76 14.28
CA ASP A 50 -17.73 -6.77 12.96
C ASP A 50 -16.45 -5.94 12.90
N ILE A 51 -16.22 -5.03 13.87
CA ILE A 51 -14.95 -4.31 14.01
C ILE A 51 -13.78 -5.29 14.14
N PHE A 52 -14.00 -6.44 14.76
CA PHE A 52 -13.00 -7.48 14.98
C PHE A 52 -13.04 -8.59 13.92
N SER A 53 -13.66 -8.33 12.77
CA SER A 53 -13.65 -9.29 11.67
C SER A 53 -12.23 -9.64 11.24
N PHE A 54 -12.01 -10.92 10.91
CA PHE A 54 -10.73 -11.44 10.38
C PHE A 54 -10.20 -10.62 9.20
N ARG A 55 -11.12 -10.10 8.37
CA ARG A 55 -10.79 -9.20 7.26
C ARG A 55 -10.05 -7.94 7.71
N ARG A 56 -10.42 -7.35 8.86
CA ARG A 56 -9.84 -6.09 9.36
C ARG A 56 -8.63 -6.29 10.26
N ILE A 57 -8.63 -7.33 11.11
CA ILE A 57 -7.51 -7.59 12.03
C ILE A 57 -6.34 -8.25 11.29
N THR A 58 -6.62 -9.11 10.31
CA THR A 58 -5.58 -9.99 9.72
C THR A 58 -5.33 -9.70 8.25
N LEU A 59 -6.38 -9.71 7.41
CA LEU A 59 -6.18 -9.55 5.96
C LEU A 59 -5.79 -8.13 5.57
N ALA A 60 -6.45 -7.12 6.13
CA ALA A 60 -6.19 -5.73 5.76
C ALA A 60 -4.78 -5.25 6.15
N PRO A 61 -4.25 -5.54 7.36
CA PRO A 61 -2.88 -5.18 7.71
C PRO A 61 -1.85 -5.95 6.88
N MET A 62 -2.11 -7.22 6.55
CA MET A 62 -1.21 -8.04 5.71
C MET A 62 -1.10 -7.52 4.27
N ILE A 63 -2.15 -6.87 3.75
CA ILE A 63 -2.14 -6.28 2.41
C ILE A 63 -1.48 -4.89 2.41
N LEU A 64 -1.53 -4.18 3.53
CA LEU A 64 -1.08 -2.79 3.63
C LEU A 64 0.36 -2.63 4.19
N LEU A 65 0.84 -3.59 4.98
CA LEU A 65 2.20 -3.66 5.56
C LEU A 65 3.10 -4.62 4.77
#